data_AF-A0A918AXA3-F1
#
_entry.id   AF-A0A918AXA3-F1
#
_cell.length_a   1.000
_cell.length_b   1.000
_cell.length_c   1.000
_cell.angle_alpha   90.00
_cell.angle_beta   90.00
_cell.angle_gamma   90.00
#
_symmetry.space_group_name_H-M   'P 1'
#
loop_
_entity.id
_entity.type
_entity.pdbx_description
1 polymer ?
#
loop_
_entity_poly.entity_id
_entity_poly.type
_entity_poly.pdbx_seq_one_letter_code
_entity_poly.pdbx_strand_id
1 'polypeptide(L)'
;MTVRRGSDRRQRWLKVGSWETIPDGDRRVCASCGTPVRSYQYRFHPPESPMFERCVGLAWCSGCRIYSGSMVHVPRERVLVDALASLPRDQRERMERSETGLIDHLDGQFGGDSAPPARRRPDGPVG
;
A
#
# COMPACT_ATOMS: atom_id res chain seq x y z
N MET A 1 27.32 -5.59 -12.52
CA MET A 1 26.16 -5.15 -11.70
C MET A 1 25.13 -6.26 -11.68
N THR A 2 25.05 -6.99 -10.59
CA THR A 2 24.28 -8.24 -10.50
C THR A 2 22.83 -7.91 -10.15
N VAL A 3 21.92 -8.02 -11.13
CA VAL A 3 20.48 -7.97 -10.89
C VAL A 3 20.13 -9.24 -10.11
N ARG A 4 19.95 -9.12 -8.78
CA ARG A 4 19.44 -10.22 -7.97
C ARG A 4 18.00 -10.50 -8.41
N ARG A 5 17.81 -11.53 -9.23
CA ARG A 5 16.49 -12.13 -9.47
C ARG A 5 16.00 -12.68 -8.13
N GLY A 6 15.10 -11.94 -7.48
CA GLY A 6 14.46 -12.35 -6.23
C GLY A 6 13.75 -13.69 -6.40
N SER A 7 14.06 -14.62 -5.52
CA SER A 7 13.65 -16.03 -5.55
C SER A 7 12.13 -16.24 -5.50
N ASP A 8 11.72 -17.44 -5.92
CA ASP A 8 10.38 -18.00 -6.06
C ASP A 8 9.57 -18.14 -4.73
N ARG A 9 9.52 -17.09 -3.92
CA ARG A 9 8.61 -16.94 -2.74
C ARG A 9 7.45 -15.97 -3.03
N ARG A 10 7.25 -15.67 -4.31
CA ARG A 10 6.65 -14.44 -4.86
C ARG A 10 5.14 -14.28 -4.72
N GLN A 11 4.41 -15.22 -4.11
CA GLN A 11 2.94 -15.16 -4.13
C GLN A 11 2.28 -14.65 -2.84
N ARG A 12 2.91 -14.81 -1.67
CA ARG A 12 2.25 -14.45 -0.39
C ARG A 12 2.81 -13.16 0.20
N TRP A 13 1.91 -12.31 0.66
CA TRP A 13 2.24 -11.12 1.44
C TRP A 13 2.93 -11.47 2.75
N LEU A 14 4.03 -10.78 3.07
CA LEU A 14 4.72 -10.90 4.34
C LEU A 14 4.43 -9.67 5.22
N LYS A 15 3.88 -9.90 6.42
CA LYS A 15 3.68 -8.84 7.42
C LYS A 15 5.02 -8.52 8.11
N VAL A 16 5.37 -7.25 8.14
CA VAL A 16 6.54 -6.72 8.85
C VAL A 16 6.09 -5.58 9.77
N GLY A 17 6.80 -5.36 10.89
CA GLY A 17 6.49 -4.26 11.80
C GLY A 17 6.74 -2.89 11.17
N SER A 18 7.85 -2.76 10.47
CA SER A 18 8.22 -1.61 9.64
C SER A 18 9.27 -2.04 8.61
N TRP A 19 9.51 -1.21 7.61
CA TRP A 19 10.64 -1.37 6.70
C TRP A 19 11.15 0.01 6.25
N GLU A 20 12.37 0.02 5.73
CA GLU A 20 13.01 1.25 5.30
C GLU A 20 12.38 1.80 4.02
N THR A 21 12.06 3.10 4.05
CA THR A 21 11.48 3.82 2.92
C THR A 21 12.18 5.16 2.75
N ILE A 22 12.31 5.58 1.49
CA ILE A 22 13.02 6.80 1.09
C ILE A 22 11.99 7.80 0.53
N PRO A 23 12.07 9.09 0.86
CA PRO A 23 11.25 10.13 0.20
C PRO A 23 11.55 10.23 -1.31
N ASP A 24 10.51 10.36 -2.12
CA ASP A 24 10.57 10.62 -3.58
C ASP A 24 9.51 11.68 -3.90
N GLY A 25 9.86 12.96 -3.71
CA GLY A 25 8.90 14.07 -3.73
C GLY A 25 7.81 13.89 -2.68
N ASP A 26 6.55 13.95 -3.10
CA ASP A 26 5.38 13.73 -2.23
C ASP A 26 5.09 12.25 -1.95
N ARG A 27 5.89 11.34 -2.51
CA ARG A 27 5.72 9.89 -2.38
C ARG A 27 6.83 9.30 -1.53
N ARG A 28 6.62 8.06 -1.10
CA ARG A 28 7.67 7.23 -0.52
C ARG A 28 7.92 6.04 -1.42
N VAL A 29 9.18 5.64 -1.54
CA VAL A 29 9.58 4.42 -2.25
C VAL A 29 10.21 3.43 -1.27
N CYS A 30 10.09 2.14 -1.58
CA CYS A 30 10.76 1.09 -0.84
C CYS A 30 12.28 1.22 -1.03
N ALA A 31 13.05 1.33 0.06
CA ALA A 31 14.50 1.43 -0.02
C ALA A 31 15.15 0.20 -0.68
N SER A 32 14.51 -0.97 -0.56
CA SER A 32 15.04 -2.24 -1.07
C SER A 32 14.86 -2.44 -2.58
N CYS A 33 13.72 -2.04 -3.14
CA CYS A 33 13.39 -2.32 -4.56
C CYS A 33 13.01 -1.10 -5.39
N GLY A 34 12.91 0.09 -4.78
CA GLY A 34 12.54 1.33 -5.45
C GLY A 34 11.06 1.41 -5.88
N THR A 35 10.25 0.39 -5.62
CA THR A 35 8.80 0.43 -5.92
C THR A 35 8.10 1.45 -5.01
N PRO A 36 7.15 2.25 -5.53
CA PRO A 36 6.34 3.14 -4.71
C PRO A 36 5.67 2.39 -3.55
N VAL A 37 5.77 2.96 -2.35
CA VAL A 37 5.03 2.49 -1.18
C VAL A 37 3.61 3.00 -1.30
N ARG A 38 2.65 2.08 -1.24
CA ARG A 38 1.22 2.39 -1.22
C ARG A 38 0.72 2.39 0.22
N SER A 39 -0.30 3.18 0.49
CA SER A 39 -0.96 3.21 1.79
C SER A 39 -2.46 3.31 1.64
N TYR A 40 -3.18 2.76 2.60
CA TYR A 40 -4.63 2.79 2.65
C TYR A 40 -5.09 2.87 4.09
N GLN A 41 -6.11 3.69 4.35
CA GLN A 41 -6.70 3.83 5.67
C GLN A 41 -8.20 3.61 5.55
N TYR A 42 -8.77 2.86 6.49
CA TYR A 42 -10.21 2.64 6.53
C TYR A 42 -10.73 2.62 7.96
N ARG A 43 -12.01 2.95 8.10
CA ARG A 43 -12.72 2.90 9.37
C ARG A 43 -13.18 1.47 9.63
N PHE A 44 -12.77 0.91 10.76
CA PHE A 44 -13.16 -0.43 11.20
C PHE A 44 -14.41 -0.40 12.08
N HIS A 45 -14.62 0.69 12.82
CA HIS A 45 -15.78 0.87 13.68
C HIS A 45 -16.87 1.71 12.99
N PRO A 46 -18.15 1.49 13.33
CA PRO A 46 -19.26 2.29 12.79
C PRO A 46 -19.24 3.74 13.32
N PRO A 47 -19.85 4.70 12.62
CA PRO A 47 -19.87 6.13 12.98
C PRO A 47 -20.32 6.45 14.40
N GLU A 48 -21.19 5.64 14.98
CA GLU A 48 -21.76 5.83 16.31
C GLU A 48 -20.84 5.31 17.42
N SER A 49 -19.80 4.55 17.08
CA SER A 49 -18.90 3.95 18.05
C SER A 49 -17.98 4.99 18.70
N PRO A 50 -17.72 4.90 20.03
CA PRO A 50 -16.67 5.70 20.66
C PRO A 50 -15.26 5.35 20.16
N MET A 51 -15.11 4.24 19.43
CA MET A 51 -13.85 3.84 18.80
C MET A 51 -13.77 4.25 17.32
N PHE A 52 -14.71 5.04 16.81
CA PHE A 52 -14.78 5.42 15.39
C PHE A 52 -13.49 6.05 14.84
N GLU A 53 -12.75 6.76 15.68
CA GLU A 53 -11.49 7.40 15.30
C GLU A 53 -10.30 6.44 15.30
N ARG A 54 -10.46 5.23 15.86
CA ARG A 54 -9.48 4.14 15.80
C ARG A 54 -9.63 3.42 14.47
N CYS A 55 -8.91 3.91 13.47
CA CYS A 55 -8.91 3.36 12.12
C CYS A 55 -7.76 2.36 11.92
N VAL A 56 -7.84 1.59 10.85
CA VAL A 56 -6.74 0.72 10.42
C VAL A 56 -5.96 1.44 9.34
N GLY A 57 -4.65 1.54 9.52
CA GLY A 57 -3.70 2.03 8.52
C GLY A 57 -2.87 0.89 7.96
N LEU A 58 -2.85 0.75 6.64
CA LEU A 58 -2.04 -0.20 5.91
C LEU A 58 -1.00 0.53 5.06
N ALA A 59 0.19 -0.05 4.97
CA ALA A 59 1.19 0.33 3.98
C ALA A 59 1.79 -0.93 3.35
N TRP A 60 2.11 -0.90 2.07
CA TRP A 60 2.71 -2.06 1.40
C TRP A 60 3.64 -1.68 0.24
N CYS A 61 4.47 -2.65 -0.14
CA CYS A 61 5.34 -2.60 -1.31
C CYS A 61 5.09 -3.82 -2.18
N SER A 62 4.54 -3.60 -3.39
CA SER A 62 4.22 -4.65 -4.36
C SER A 62 5.47 -5.39 -4.83
N GLY A 63 6.59 -4.67 -5.02
CA GLY A 63 7.85 -5.26 -5.50
C GLY A 63 8.48 -6.26 -4.52
N CYS A 64 8.46 -5.93 -3.22
CA CYS A 64 8.98 -6.82 -2.17
C CYS A 64 7.91 -7.79 -1.62
N ARG A 65 6.63 -7.60 -1.94
CA ARG A 65 5.49 -8.32 -1.37
C ARG A 65 5.46 -8.29 0.17
N ILE A 66 5.81 -7.13 0.74
CA ILE A 66 5.76 -6.86 2.19
C ILE A 66 4.69 -5.83 2.51
N TYR A 67 4.14 -5.90 3.71
CA TYR A 67 3.20 -4.91 4.23
C TYR A 67 3.34 -4.71 5.74
N SER A 68 2.85 -3.57 6.22
CA SER A 68 2.60 -3.32 7.63
C SER A 68 1.16 -2.85 7.82
N GLY A 69 0.61 -3.15 9.00
CA GLY A 69 -0.70 -2.71 9.42
C GLY A 69 -0.66 -2.24 10.87
N SER A 70 -1.27 -1.11 11.16
CA SER A 70 -1.32 -0.52 12.49
C SER A 70 -2.66 0.15 12.77
N MET A 71 -2.99 0.29 14.05
CA MET A 71 -4.08 1.16 14.47
C MET A 71 -3.61 2.62 14.39
N VAL A 72 -4.38 3.44 13.70
CA VAL A 72 -4.12 4.86 13.51
C VAL A 72 -5.30 5.68 14.02
N HIS A 73 -5.01 6.87 14.55
CA HIS A 73 -6.05 7.81 14.93
C HIS A 73 -6.42 8.69 13.73
N VAL A 74 -7.69 8.72 13.37
CA VAL A 74 -8.23 9.55 12.29
C VAL A 74 -9.44 10.32 12.84
N PRO A 75 -9.36 11.67 12.92
CA PRO A 75 -10.46 12.50 13.42
C PRO A 75 -11.78 12.22 12.71
N ARG A 76 -12.89 12.39 13.41
CA ARG A 76 -14.23 12.09 12.89
C ARG A 76 -14.57 12.86 11.62
N GLU A 77 -14.10 14.10 11.51
CA GLU A 77 -14.36 15.03 10.40
C GLU A 77 -13.56 14.66 9.14
N ARG A 78 -12.51 13.84 9.28
CA ARG A 78 -11.68 13.43 8.16
C ARG A 78 -12.42 12.40 7.32
N VAL A 79 -12.71 12.78 6.08
CA VAL A 79 -13.22 11.87 5.05
C VAL A 79 -12.08 10.97 4.59
N LEU A 80 -12.31 9.66 4.66
CA LEU A 80 -11.41 8.65 4.11
C LEU A 80 -11.98 8.13 2.79
N VAL A 81 -11.10 7.89 1.82
CA VAL A 81 -11.49 7.25 0.56
C VAL A 81 -11.87 5.81 0.85
N ASP A 82 -13.09 5.43 0.50
CA ASP A 82 -13.59 4.07 0.66
C ASP A 82 -13.35 3.26 -0.62
N ALA A 83 -12.17 2.68 -0.74
CA ALA A 83 -11.81 1.82 -1.88
C ALA A 83 -12.59 0.50 -1.90
N LEU A 84 -13.40 0.21 -0.88
CA LEU A 84 -14.25 -0.97 -0.78
C LEU A 84 -15.73 -0.63 -0.99
N ALA A 85 -16.08 0.62 -1.27
CA ALA A 85 -17.47 1.07 -1.43
C ALA A 85 -18.22 0.35 -2.56
N SER A 86 -17.50 -0.11 -3.59
CA SER A 86 -18.06 -0.86 -4.72
C SER A 86 -18.33 -2.35 -4.40
N LEU A 87 -17.86 -2.84 -3.26
CA LEU A 87 -18.02 -4.25 -2.88
C LEU A 87 -19.33 -4.49 -2.14
N PRO A 88 -20.01 -5.63 -2.38
CA PRO A 88 -21.10 -6.09 -1.53
C PRO A 88 -20.64 -6.23 -0.07
N ARG A 89 -21.55 -5.97 0.87
CA ARG A 89 -21.28 -6.01 2.32
C ARG A 89 -20.58 -7.30 2.76
N ASP A 90 -21.05 -8.46 2.32
CA ASP A 90 -20.46 -9.75 2.68
C ASP A 90 -19.01 -9.90 2.18
N GLN A 91 -18.68 -9.26 1.06
CA GLN A 91 -17.33 -9.26 0.51
C GLN A 91 -16.43 -8.30 1.28
N ARG A 92 -16.97 -7.17 1.74
CA ARG A 92 -16.29 -6.25 2.63
C ARG A 92 -15.93 -6.90 3.97
N GLU A 93 -16.91 -7.54 4.60
CA GLU A 93 -16.72 -8.29 5.86
C GLU A 93 -15.72 -9.44 5.71
N ARG A 94 -15.62 -10.05 4.51
CA ARG A 94 -14.56 -11.02 4.21
C ARG A 94 -13.18 -10.38 4.09
N MET A 95 -13.07 -9.22 3.43
CA MET A 95 -11.79 -8.51 3.26
C MET A 95 -11.28 -7.93 4.58
N GLU A 96 -12.15 -7.45 5.46
CA GLU A 96 -11.78 -6.99 6.80
C GLU A 96 -11.22 -8.12 7.67
N ARG A 97 -11.62 -9.38 7.41
CA ARG A 97 -11.07 -10.56 8.09
C ARG A 97 -9.72 -11.03 7.54
N SER A 98 -9.23 -10.46 6.44
CA SER A 98 -7.97 -10.84 5.82
C SER A 98 -7.21 -9.63 5.31
N GLU A 99 -6.26 -9.13 6.12
CA GLU A 99 -5.36 -8.04 5.70
C GLU A 99 -4.68 -8.35 4.36
N THR A 100 -4.19 -9.58 4.17
CA THR A 100 -3.51 -9.96 2.93
C THR A 100 -4.45 -9.99 1.73
N GLY A 101 -5.69 -10.45 1.90
CA GLY A 101 -6.70 -10.44 0.83
C GLY A 101 -7.12 -9.01 0.45
N LEU A 102 -7.25 -8.13 1.44
CA LEU A 102 -7.49 -6.71 1.21
C LEU A 102 -6.32 -6.07 0.44
N ILE A 103 -5.09 -6.31 0.87
CA ILE A 103 -3.91 -5.76 0.20
C ILE A 103 -3.79 -6.29 -1.22
N ASP A 104 -4.03 -7.58 -1.47
CA ASP A 104 -4.05 -8.13 -2.84
C ASP A 104 -5.08 -7.43 -3.73
N HIS A 105 -6.28 -7.20 -3.21
CA HIS A 105 -7.34 -6.50 -3.95
C HIS A 105 -6.95 -5.04 -4.26
N LEU A 106 -6.40 -4.32 -3.29
CA LEU A 106 -5.96 -2.94 -3.47
C LEU A 106 -4.76 -2.86 -4.43
N ASP A 107 -3.77 -3.74 -4.27
CA ASP A 107 -2.58 -3.78 -5.10
C ASP A 107 -2.92 -4.00 -6.59
N GLY A 108 -3.89 -4.87 -6.87
CA GLY A 108 -4.41 -5.10 -8.22
C GLY A 108 -5.10 -3.88 -8.83
N GLN A 109 -5.87 -3.12 -8.04
CA GLN A 109 -6.53 -1.89 -8.52
C GLN A 109 -5.52 -0.80 -8.85
N PHE A 110 -4.51 -0.61 -7.99
CA PHE A 110 -3.53 0.44 -8.20
C PHE A 110 -2.44 0.10 -9.24
N GLY A 111 -2.38 -1.15 -9.71
CA GLY A 111 -1.49 -1.60 -10.78
C GLY A 111 -1.80 -1.00 -12.16
N GLY A 112 -2.99 -0.40 -12.34
CA GLY A 112 -3.40 0.27 -13.59
C GLY A 112 -2.89 1.71 -13.76
N ASP A 113 -2.59 2.42 -12.65
CA ASP A 113 -2.36 3.87 -12.65
C ASP A 113 -0.89 4.28 -12.43
N SER A 114 0.08 3.44 -12.76
CA SER A 114 1.49 3.77 -12.54
C SER A 114 2.40 3.20 -13.62
N ALA A 115 2.22 3.66 -14.86
CA ALA A 115 3.38 3.82 -15.73
C ALA A 115 4.22 4.99 -15.15
N PRO A 116 5.46 4.77 -14.69
CA PRO A 116 6.33 5.89 -14.37
C PRO A 116 6.55 6.72 -15.64
N PRO A 117 6.56 8.07 -15.61
CA PRO A 117 7.10 8.81 -16.74
C PRO A 117 8.53 8.32 -16.95
N ALA A 118 8.82 7.84 -18.16
CA ALA A 118 10.16 7.44 -18.55
C ALA A 118 11.13 8.55 -18.14
N ARG A 119 11.95 8.30 -17.12
CA ARG A 119 13.01 9.24 -16.75
C ARG A 119 13.87 9.40 -18.00
N ARG A 120 13.88 10.61 -18.57
CA ARG A 120 14.79 10.97 -19.66
C ARG A 120 16.19 10.57 -19.24
N ARG A 121 16.87 9.76 -20.06
CA ARG A 121 18.29 9.52 -19.92
C ARG A 121 18.99 10.89 -19.94
N PRO A 122 19.89 11.21 -18.99
CA PRO A 122 20.79 12.32 -19.22
C PRO A 122 21.64 11.94 -20.45
N ASP A 123 21.52 12.74 -21.51
CA ASP A 123 22.39 12.68 -22.66
C ASP A 123 23.84 12.68 -22.17
N GLY A 124 24.61 11.73 -22.69
CA GLY A 124 26.03 11.58 -22.38
C GLY A 124 26.83 12.82 -22.80
N PRO A 125 28.09 12.92 -22.36
CA PRO A 125 28.89 14.12 -22.57
C PRO A 125 29.12 14.37 -24.06
N VAL A 126 28.81 15.58 -24.51
CA VAL A 126 29.38 16.17 -25.72
C VAL A 126 30.87 16.39 -25.44
N GLY A 127 31.71 15.79 -26.28
CA GLY A 127 33.17 15.94 -26.25
C GLY A 127 33.66 17.31 -26.69
#